data_AF-A0AB37G5R3-F1
#
_entry.id   AF-A0AB37G5R3-F1
#
_cell.length_a   1.000
_cell.length_b   1.000
_cell.length_c   1.000
_cell.angle_alpha   90.00
_cell.angle_beta   90.00
_cell.angle_gamma   90.00
#
_symmetry.space_group_name_H-M   'P 1'
#
loop_
_entity.id
_entity.type
_entity.pdbx_description
1 polymer ?
#
loop_
_entity_poly.entity_id
_entity_poly.type
_entity_poly.pdbx_seq_one_letter_code
_entity_poly.pdbx_strand_id
1 'polypeptide(L)'
;MTPPLSGPSVAKAAETEDQRQALVALRQKLAVEIDMSESARDLGTLSARFLETLERIQVIDDKRSETKGGGALDEFTKRREARRAPAA
;
A
#
# COMPACT_ATOMS: atom_id res chain seq x y z
N MET A 1 -11.41 -20.54 -18.48
CA MET A 1 -10.18 -20.77 -17.71
C MET A 1 -9.68 -19.42 -17.20
N THR A 2 -10.08 -19.04 -15.99
CA THR A 2 -9.50 -17.88 -15.31
C THR A 2 -8.08 -18.26 -14.85
N PRO A 3 -7.06 -17.41 -15.08
CA PRO A 3 -5.72 -17.71 -14.60
C PRO A 3 -5.74 -17.84 -13.08
N PRO A 4 -4.92 -18.72 -12.47
CA PRO A 4 -4.77 -18.71 -11.02
C PRO A 4 -4.29 -17.32 -10.63
N LEU A 5 -5.03 -16.67 -9.74
CA LEU A 5 -4.61 -15.42 -9.11
C LEU A 5 -3.35 -15.76 -8.31
N SER A 6 -2.19 -15.69 -8.95
CA SER A 6 -0.87 -15.99 -8.40
C SER A 6 -0.41 -14.80 -7.54
N GLY A 7 -1.29 -14.36 -6.66
CA GLY A 7 -1.01 -13.37 -5.63
C GLY A 7 -0.22 -14.01 -4.49
N PRO A 8 0.56 -13.21 -3.72
CA PRO A 8 1.25 -13.72 -2.54
C PRO A 8 0.23 -14.37 -1.58
N SER A 9 0.51 -15.61 -1.16
CA SER A 9 -0.25 -16.25 -0.09
C SER A 9 -0.12 -15.42 1.19
N VAL A 10 -1.24 -15.22 1.91
CA VAL A 10 -1.24 -14.51 3.20
C VAL A 10 -0.25 -15.15 4.18
N ALA A 11 -0.18 -16.48 4.20
CA ALA A 11 0.76 -17.20 5.06
C ALA A 11 2.22 -16.85 4.70
N LYS A 12 2.56 -16.90 3.40
CA LYS A 12 3.91 -16.56 2.93
C LYS A 12 4.26 -15.10 3.14
N ALA A 13 3.29 -14.20 2.98
CA ALA A 13 3.50 -12.77 3.20
C ALA A 13 3.66 -12.44 4.69
N ALA A 14 3.01 -13.19 5.58
CA ALA A 14 3.17 -13.06 7.03
C ALA A 14 4.54 -13.54 7.54
N GLU A 15 5.23 -14.42 6.80
CA GLU A 15 6.61 -14.81 7.08
C GLU A 15 7.61 -13.70 6.78
N THR A 16 7.19 -12.66 6.05
CA THR A 16 8.03 -11.50 5.74
C THR A 16 7.83 -10.40 6.78
N GLU A 17 8.89 -9.66 7.10
CA GLU A 17 8.79 -8.43 7.92
C GLU A 17 8.17 -7.24 7.15
N ASP A 18 7.68 -7.46 5.92
CA ASP A 18 7.02 -6.43 5.10
C ASP A 18 5.51 -6.46 5.35
N GLN A 19 5.08 -5.66 6.34
CA GLN A 19 3.67 -5.48 6.70
C GLN A 19 2.79 -5.11 5.49
N ARG A 20 3.33 -4.38 4.51
CA ARG A 20 2.59 -4.00 3.31
C ARG A 20 2.29 -5.21 2.43
N GLN A 21 3.25 -6.11 2.20
CA GLN A 21 3.02 -7.35 1.46
C GLN A 21 1.95 -8.23 2.13
N ALA A 22 1.99 -8.35 3.46
CA ALA A 22 0.97 -9.08 4.20
C ALA A 22 -0.44 -8.49 3.98
N LEU A 23 -0.57 -7.16 4.02
CA LEU A 23 -1.85 -6.48 3.77
C LEU A 23 -2.30 -6.61 2.31
N VAL A 24 -1.38 -6.59 1.33
CA VAL A 24 -1.72 -6.79 -0.09
C VAL A 24 -2.24 -8.22 -0.34
N ALA A 25 -1.60 -9.22 0.26
CA ALA A 25 -2.07 -10.61 0.22
C ALA A 25 -3.47 -10.74 0.85
N LEU A 26 -3.68 -10.10 2.00
CA LEU A 26 -4.98 -10.11 2.69
C LEU A 26 -6.07 -9.45 1.85
N ARG A 27 -5.77 -8.31 1.20
CA ARG A 27 -6.69 -7.64 0.27
C ARG A 27 -7.13 -8.58 -0.85
N GLN A 28 -6.20 -9.29 -1.48
CA GLN A 28 -6.51 -10.22 -2.56
C GLN A 28 -7.40 -11.37 -2.08
N LYS A 29 -7.10 -11.94 -0.91
CA LYS A 29 -7.93 -12.98 -0.31
C LYS A 29 -9.35 -12.48 -0.02
N LEU A 30 -9.48 -11.32 0.62
CA LEU A 30 -10.78 -10.73 0.94
C LEU A 30 -11.61 -10.44 -0.31
N ALA A 31 -11.00 -9.97 -1.40
CA ALA A 31 -11.71 -9.77 -2.67
C ALA A 31 -12.35 -11.06 -3.19
N VAL A 32 -11.59 -12.17 -3.19
CA VAL A 32 -12.10 -13.48 -3.61
C VAL A 32 -13.23 -13.96 -2.70
N GLU A 33 -13.06 -13.84 -1.39
CA GLU A 33 -14.09 -14.27 -0.42
C GLU A 33 -15.37 -13.44 -0.55
N ILE A 34 -15.26 -12.14 -0.85
CA ILE A 34 -16.42 -11.26 -1.12
C ILE A 34 -17.17 -11.73 -2.37
N ASP A 35 -16.45 -11.98 -3.48
CA ASP A 35 -17.06 -12.43 -4.74
C ASP A 35 -17.73 -13.81 -4.61
N MET A 36 -17.23 -14.67 -3.71
CA MET A 36 -17.77 -16.01 -3.47
C MET A 36 -18.80 -16.07 -2.34
N SER A 37 -19.02 -15.00 -1.58
CA SER A 37 -19.90 -15.02 -0.41
C SER A 37 -21.38 -14.95 -0.80
N GLU A 38 -22.12 -16.01 -0.52
CA GLU A 38 -23.59 -16.08 -0.71
C GLU A 38 -24.38 -15.53 0.49
N SER A 39 -23.70 -15.33 1.63
CA SER A 39 -24.31 -14.81 2.87
C SER A 39 -24.18 -13.29 2.94
N ALA A 40 -25.32 -12.58 2.97
CA ALA A 40 -25.35 -11.13 3.09
C ALA A 40 -24.72 -10.62 4.41
N ARG A 41 -24.77 -11.42 5.48
CA ARG A 41 -24.16 -11.08 6.77
C ARG A 41 -22.63 -11.16 6.70
N ASP A 42 -22.12 -12.20 6.06
CA ASP A 42 -20.67 -12.37 5.87
C ASP A 42 -20.13 -11.35 4.88
N LEU A 43 -20.89 -11.03 3.83
CA LEU A 43 -20.54 -9.99 2.86
C LEU A 43 -20.30 -8.63 3.54
N GLY A 44 -21.18 -8.22 4.47
CA GLY A 44 -21.00 -6.98 5.21
C GLY A 44 -19.72 -6.97 6.05
N THR A 45 -19.43 -8.09 6.72
CA THR A 45 -18.21 -8.25 7.55
C THR A 45 -16.94 -8.26 6.70
N LEU A 46 -16.95 -9.00 5.58
CA LEU A 46 -15.82 -9.08 4.65
C LEU A 46 -15.54 -7.73 3.99
N SER A 47 -16.60 -7.01 3.58
CA SER A 47 -16.48 -5.67 3.00
C SER A 47 -15.87 -4.67 3.97
N ALA A 48 -16.29 -4.69 5.24
CA ALA A 48 -15.72 -3.83 6.27
C ALA A 48 -14.22 -4.11 6.47
N ARG A 49 -13.83 -5.39 6.55
CA ARG A 49 -12.42 -5.78 6.65
C ARG A 49 -11.60 -5.42 5.42
N PHE A 50 -12.21 -5.49 4.24
CA PHE A 50 -11.56 -5.10 2.99
C PHE A 50 -11.24 -3.60 2.97
N LEU A 51 -12.20 -2.76 3.36
CA LEU A 51 -12.00 -1.31 3.46
C LEU A 51 -10.92 -0.94 4.48
N GLU A 52 -10.93 -1.56 5.67
CA GLU A 52 -9.88 -1.36 6.67
C GLU A 52 -8.49 -1.74 6.14
N THR A 53 -8.41 -2.84 5.38
CA THR A 53 -7.16 -3.30 4.76
C THR A 53 -6.65 -2.28 3.73
N LEU A 54 -7.54 -1.70 2.91
CA LEU A 54 -7.18 -0.67 1.95
C LEU A 54 -6.64 0.59 2.63
N GLU A 55 -7.30 1.05 3.70
CA GLU A 55 -6.86 2.23 4.45
C GLU A 55 -5.45 2.02 5.05
N ARG A 56 -5.19 0.85 5.62
CA ARG A 56 -3.86 0.53 6.16
C ARG A 56 -2.77 0.49 5.09
N ILE A 57 -3.08 -0.03 3.91
CA ILE A 57 -2.13 -0.01 2.77
C ILE A 57 -1.84 1.43 2.37
N GLN A 58 -2.87 2.26 2.25
CA GLN A 58 -2.74 3.66 1.90
C GLN A 58 -1.84 4.40 2.89
N VAL A 59 -2.07 4.25 4.20
CA VAL A 59 -1.23 4.86 5.23
C VAL A 59 0.25 4.47 5.11
N ILE A 60 0.55 3.22 4.76
CA ILE A 60 1.94 2.77 4.57
C ILE A 60 2.54 3.38 3.29
N ASP A 61 1.75 3.47 2.21
CA ASP A 61 2.19 4.04 0.94
C ASP A 61 2.42 5.56 1.03
N ASP A 62 1.59 6.28 1.78
CA ASP A 62 1.77 7.70 2.06
C ASP A 62 3.06 7.93 2.87
N LYS A 63 3.28 7.17 3.95
CA LYS A 63 4.52 7.24 4.74
C LYS A 63 5.77 6.93 3.90
N ARG A 64 5.70 5.94 3.01
CA ARG A 64 6.80 5.61 2.08
C ARG A 64 7.05 6.73 1.07
N SER A 65 6.01 7.47 0.67
CA SER A 65 6.11 8.57 -0.28
C SER A 65 6.70 9.83 0.37
N GLU A 66 6.30 10.15 1.61
CA GLU A 66 6.88 11.25 2.41
C GLU A 66 8.39 11.05 2.64
N THR A 67 8.83 9.80 2.81
CA THR A 67 10.25 9.47 3.04
C THR A 67 11.10 9.57 1.76
N LYS A 68 10.49 9.54 0.56
CA LYS A 68 11.21 9.56 -0.73
C LYS A 68 11.19 10.92 -1.43
N GLY A 69 10.38 11.87 -0.96
CA GLY A 69 10.36 13.22 -1.51
C GLY A 69 11.40 14.09 -0.82
N GLY A 70 12.49 14.41 -1.52
CA GLY A 70 13.21 15.66 -1.27
C GLY A 70 12.18 16.78 -1.31
N GLY A 71 11.76 17.24 -0.12
CA GLY A 71 10.57 18.07 0.02
C GLY A 71 10.70 19.38 -0.76
N ALA A 72 9.60 20.14 -0.86
CA ALA A 72 9.64 21.50 -1.43
C ALA A 72 10.75 22.37 -0.81
N LEU A 73 11.10 22.10 0.45
CA LEU A 73 12.24 22.69 1.16
C LEU A 73 13.61 22.31 0.58
N ASP A 74 13.78 21.08 0.11
CA ASP A 74 15.01 20.58 -0.53
C ASP A 74 15.19 21.24 -1.90
N GLU A 75 14.13 21.37 -2.70
CA GLU A 75 14.15 22.11 -3.97
C GLU A 75 14.43 23.61 -3.76
N PHE A 76 13.87 24.21 -2.70
CA PHE A 76 14.15 25.59 -2.32
C PHE A 76 15.60 25.80 -1.89
N THR A 77 16.15 24.86 -1.12
CA THR A 77 17.54 24.89 -0.63
C THR A 77 18.50 24.77 -1.81
N LYS A 78 18.26 23.82 -2.71
CA LYS A 78 19.04 23.62 -3.94
C LYS A 78 19.01 24.83 -4.87
N ARG A 79 17.84 25.48 -5.05
CA ARG A 79 17.73 26.75 -5.80
C ARG A 79 18.46 27.91 -5.13
N ARG A 80 18.50 27.94 -3.80
CA ARG A 80 19.20 29.00 -3.05
C ARG A 80 20.72 28.83 -3.15
N GLU A 81 21.21 27.60 -3.06
CA GLU A 81 22.64 27.28 -3.20
C GLU A 81 23.14 27.52 -4.63
N ALA A 82 22.36 27.14 -5.65
CA ALA A 82 22.69 27.41 -7.06
C ALA A 82 22.81 28.91 -7.38
N ARG A 83 22.08 29.78 -6.66
CA ARG A 83 22.19 31.24 -6.78
C ARG A 83 23.32 31.84 -5.92
N ARG A 84 23.88 31.07 -5.00
CA ARG A 84 24.91 31.53 -4.05
C ARG A 84 26.32 31.12 -4.46
N ALA A 85 26.47 30.17 -5.39
CA ALA A 85 27.74 29.90 -6.04
C ALA A 85 28.06 31.05 -7.02
N PRO A 86 29.06 31.92 -6.74
CA PRO A 86 29.48 32.92 -7.69
C PRO A 86 30.17 32.21 -8.87
N ALA A 87 29.89 32.69 -10.08
CA ALA A 87 30.70 32.37 -11.25
C ALA A 87 32.16 32.73 -10.94
N ALA A 88 33.00 31.70 -10.86
CA ALA A 88 34.46 31.82 -10.90
C ALA A 88 34.93 31.55 -12.33
#